data_AF-A0A2N7VCB1-F1
#
_entry.id   AF-A0A2N7VCB1-F1
#
_cell.length_a   1.000
_cell.length_b   1.000
_cell.length_c   1.000
_cell.angle_alpha   90.00
_cell.angle_beta   90.00
_cell.angle_gamma   90.00
#
_symmetry.space_group_name_H-M   'P 1'
#
loop_
_entity.id
_entity.type
_entity.pdbx_description
1 polymer ?
#
loop_
_entity_poly.entity_id
_entity_poly.type
_entity_poly.pdbx_seq_one_letter_code
_entity_poly.pdbx_strand_id
1 'polypeptide(L)'
;MTRIGTAALWKATAAPRRRYFNSLLMVLSTMVATVPWFRMTTFGRNLVRVAVICATHVLLTGFATAAPQSTLRFALPGGAAILYSEAANPQDPLPQRTWKRAVFYLPDGGTFGLLPRAGEPNEGGATQMEPPNDGNISPSREYIVVARDEQGAVSAGPGQPESVLDREYCSMVEIRTGCITADQTGEICGAGWRVGQRAQWGTDEQTDLMLKSDRPSARRQLGFISTGQPAELTIRDDSGADNLLRCDPPSPANREIYRKIATALDAAGAHDEARLIANSLAKAKSDLLGASAPVTVESEHGKGSATVPMLPFWGATLAGGDVSLSAKQIRPGCSVVIHKAYPAGIDPNVNATVFDRQLSWKCNGAEVVPIGTIEAEGSGPEIVTVFYRQNEIIVLARWPSDSAGADFQGDFYRVDAFRLERTNNQTTFRAVPAITHAFGDGYDGVLNGKRMAFPYKNAASIRARLAALGL
;
A
#
# COMPACT_ATOMS: atom_id res chain seq x y z
N MET A 1 -25.44 43.22 -42.53
CA MET A 1 -25.39 42.98 -41.08
C MET A 1 -26.13 41.66 -40.85
N THR A 2 -25.55 40.45 -40.90
CA THR A 2 -24.21 39.93 -40.53
C THR A 2 -23.85 40.21 -39.06
N ARG A 3 -23.48 39.23 -38.20
CA ARG A 3 -23.19 37.77 -38.32
C ARG A 3 -23.82 37.01 -37.12
N ILE A 4 -24.45 35.83 -37.27
CA ILE A 4 -23.90 34.46 -37.12
C ILE A 4 -22.66 34.34 -36.20
N GLY A 5 -22.80 33.62 -35.08
CA GLY A 5 -21.70 33.22 -34.19
C GLY A 5 -21.92 31.80 -33.67
N THR A 6 -21.08 30.87 -34.11
CA THR A 6 -21.14 29.43 -33.82
C THR A 6 -20.67 29.09 -32.40
N ALA A 7 -21.48 28.35 -31.63
CA ALA A 7 -21.02 27.68 -30.41
C ALA A 7 -20.43 26.30 -30.77
N ALA A 8 -19.12 26.13 -30.57
CA ALA A 8 -18.42 24.90 -30.92
C ALA A 8 -18.58 23.80 -29.85
N LEU A 9 -19.00 22.61 -30.29
CA LEU A 9 -19.15 21.43 -29.45
C LEU A 9 -17.78 20.79 -29.17
N TRP A 10 -17.23 20.96 -27.96
CA TRP A 10 -16.02 20.22 -27.53
C TRP A 10 -16.40 18.95 -26.76
N LYS A 11 -16.39 17.81 -27.47
CA LYS A 11 -16.29 16.49 -26.84
C LYS A 11 -14.86 16.30 -26.32
N ALA A 12 -14.65 16.40 -25.02
CA ALA A 12 -13.42 15.94 -24.39
C ALA A 12 -13.44 14.41 -24.28
N THR A 13 -12.79 13.73 -25.23
CA THR A 13 -12.53 12.29 -25.13
C THR A 13 -11.48 12.03 -24.04
N ALA A 14 -11.86 11.43 -22.93
CA ALA A 14 -10.91 10.85 -21.98
C ALA A 14 -10.17 9.69 -22.67
N ALA A 15 -8.86 9.82 -22.84
CA ALA A 15 -8.05 8.76 -23.41
C ALA A 15 -7.75 7.68 -22.35
N PRO A 16 -7.92 6.38 -22.67
CA PRO A 16 -7.54 5.32 -21.74
C PRO A 16 -6.01 5.21 -21.63
N ARG A 17 -5.49 5.15 -20.40
CA ARG A 17 -4.08 4.79 -20.14
C ARG A 17 -3.83 3.38 -20.69
N ARG A 18 -3.12 3.26 -21.81
CA ARG A 18 -2.69 1.95 -22.35
C ARG A 18 -1.35 1.54 -21.77
N ARG A 19 -1.33 0.37 -21.13
CA ARG A 19 -0.13 -0.42 -20.88
C ARG A 19 0.53 -0.79 -22.21
N TYR A 20 1.83 -0.53 -22.34
CA TYR A 20 2.69 -1.09 -23.40
C TYR A 20 4.02 -1.52 -22.77
N PHE A 21 4.06 -2.73 -22.23
CA PHE A 21 5.30 -3.47 -22.00
C PHE A 21 5.05 -4.95 -22.29
N ASN A 22 5.60 -5.41 -23.43
CA ASN A 22 5.85 -6.80 -23.87
C ASN A 22 5.68 -6.92 -25.40
N SER A 23 6.73 -6.54 -26.14
CA SER A 23 6.99 -6.96 -27.54
C SER A 23 8.39 -6.53 -27.99
N LEU A 24 9.45 -7.11 -27.39
CA LEU A 24 10.79 -7.04 -27.98
C LEU A 24 11.66 -8.27 -27.63
N LEU A 25 11.17 -9.47 -27.96
CA LEU A 25 11.98 -10.68 -27.88
C LEU A 25 11.69 -11.66 -29.02
N MET A 26 11.99 -11.26 -30.26
CA MET A 26 12.34 -12.17 -31.36
C MET A 26 12.98 -11.38 -32.52
N VAL A 27 13.72 -12.08 -33.39
CA VAL A 27 14.48 -11.58 -34.56
C VAL A 27 15.81 -10.88 -34.21
N LEU A 28 16.78 -11.69 -33.77
CA LEU A 28 18.21 -11.43 -34.01
C LEU A 28 18.97 -12.77 -34.11
N SER A 29 18.87 -13.38 -35.29
CA SER A 29 19.68 -14.54 -35.70
C SER A 29 19.75 -14.60 -37.22
N THR A 30 20.88 -14.15 -37.78
CA THR A 30 21.63 -14.70 -38.94
C THR A 30 22.41 -13.59 -39.67
N MET A 31 23.69 -13.44 -39.32
CA MET A 31 24.71 -12.96 -40.26
C MET A 31 25.99 -13.79 -40.06
N VAL A 32 26.08 -14.89 -40.82
CA VAL A 32 27.32 -15.64 -41.01
C VAL A 32 28.07 -14.99 -42.17
N ALA A 33 29.37 -14.77 -41.99
CA ALA A 33 30.21 -14.07 -42.94
C ALA A 33 30.55 -14.91 -44.20
N THR A 34 30.64 -14.25 -45.35
CA THR A 34 31.48 -14.70 -46.48
C THR A 34 32.23 -13.53 -47.09
N VAL A 35 33.57 -13.65 -47.09
CA VAL A 35 34.51 -12.76 -47.78
C VAL A 35 34.75 -13.29 -49.19
N PRO A 36 34.89 -12.43 -50.22
CA PRO A 36 35.59 -12.79 -51.44
C PRO A 36 36.91 -12.02 -51.64
N TRP A 37 37.89 -12.77 -52.12
CA TRP A 37 39.27 -12.40 -52.42
C TRP A 37 39.52 -11.16 -53.30
N PHE A 38 40.65 -10.52 -52.97
CA PHE A 38 41.65 -9.94 -53.88
C PHE A 38 41.55 -10.25 -55.39
N ARG A 39 41.73 -9.20 -56.20
CA ARG A 39 42.61 -9.24 -57.39
C ARG A 39 43.35 -7.91 -57.56
N MET A 40 44.68 -7.98 -57.69
CA MET A 40 45.55 -6.87 -58.10
C MET A 40 45.53 -6.70 -59.63
N THR A 41 45.60 -5.45 -60.11
CA THR A 41 46.34 -5.07 -61.33
C THR A 41 46.90 -3.65 -61.19
N THR A 42 48.00 -3.37 -61.88
CA THR A 42 48.95 -2.26 -61.64
C THR A 42 48.92 -1.15 -62.71
N PHE A 43 49.84 -0.17 -62.57
CA PHE A 43 50.12 1.03 -63.42
C PHE A 43 49.24 2.28 -63.14
N GLY A 44 49.79 3.50 -63.00
CA GLY A 44 51.20 3.90 -62.85
C GLY A 44 51.46 5.42 -62.97
N ARG A 45 52.52 5.90 -62.29
CA ARG A 45 53.26 7.20 -62.46
C ARG A 45 52.58 8.57 -62.18
N ASN A 46 53.04 9.15 -61.05
CA ASN A 46 53.68 10.47 -60.88
C ASN A 46 52.94 11.82 -61.04
N LEU A 47 53.25 12.71 -60.07
CA LEU A 47 53.22 14.20 -60.09
C LEU A 47 51.82 14.83 -60.25
N VAL A 48 51.32 15.63 -59.28
CA VAL A 48 51.79 17.01 -58.99
C VAL A 48 51.43 17.44 -57.55
N ARG A 49 52.19 18.41 -57.01
CA ARG A 49 51.98 19.03 -55.68
C ARG A 49 50.73 19.93 -55.64
N VAL A 50 50.15 20.14 -54.46
CA VAL A 50 49.96 21.45 -53.77
C VAL A 50 48.85 21.37 -52.69
N ALA A 51 49.18 21.94 -51.53
CA ALA A 51 48.39 22.23 -50.34
C ALA A 51 46.85 22.18 -50.41
N VAL A 52 46.27 21.24 -49.62
CA VAL A 52 45.09 21.51 -48.77
C VAL A 52 45.33 20.90 -47.38
N ILE A 53 46.15 21.60 -46.58
CA ILE A 53 46.20 21.43 -45.13
C ILE A 53 45.58 22.70 -44.56
N CYS A 54 44.61 22.55 -43.63
CA CYS A 54 43.75 23.58 -42.98
C CYS A 54 42.26 23.62 -43.42
N ALA A 55 41.53 22.50 -43.30
CA ALA A 55 40.05 22.53 -43.29
C ALA A 55 39.35 21.37 -42.52
N THR A 56 40.07 20.54 -41.75
CA THR A 56 39.53 19.29 -41.17
C THR A 56 39.79 19.10 -39.66
N HIS A 57 40.01 20.19 -38.91
CA HIS A 57 40.34 20.11 -37.47
C HIS A 57 39.47 20.98 -36.52
N VAL A 58 38.33 21.53 -36.96
CA VAL A 58 37.42 22.32 -36.09
C VAL A 58 35.95 21.93 -36.27
N LEU A 59 35.66 20.62 -36.25
CA LEU A 59 34.29 20.08 -36.04
C LEU A 59 34.28 18.91 -35.02
N LEU A 60 35.26 18.89 -34.13
CA LEU A 60 35.24 18.14 -32.87
C LEU A 60 35.16 19.13 -31.70
N THR A 61 34.19 20.05 -31.74
CA THR A 61 33.66 20.64 -30.52
C THR A 61 33.05 19.49 -29.73
N GLY A 62 33.75 19.05 -28.69
CA GLY A 62 33.36 17.88 -27.92
C GLY A 62 31.93 18.01 -27.46
N PHE A 63 31.09 17.04 -27.84
CA PHE A 63 29.91 16.72 -27.05
C PHE A 63 30.42 16.27 -25.69
N ALA A 64 30.57 17.23 -24.78
CA ALA A 64 30.63 16.95 -23.36
C ALA A 64 29.29 16.29 -23.02
N THR A 65 29.28 14.96 -23.05
CA THR A 65 28.17 14.17 -22.53
C THR A 65 28.07 14.53 -21.06
N ALA A 66 27.14 15.44 -20.76
CA ALA A 66 26.84 15.83 -19.40
C ALA A 66 26.61 14.54 -18.60
N ALA A 67 27.41 14.33 -17.56
CA ALA A 67 27.34 13.10 -16.78
C ALA A 67 25.88 12.90 -16.35
N PRO A 68 25.28 11.71 -16.58
CA PRO A 68 23.86 11.49 -16.35
C PRO A 68 23.52 11.88 -14.91
N GLN A 69 22.59 12.82 -14.75
CA GLN A 69 22.25 13.38 -13.43
C GLN A 69 21.87 12.24 -12.48
N SER A 70 22.70 12.01 -11.46
CA SER A 70 22.54 10.91 -10.52
C SER A 70 21.47 11.16 -9.44
N THR A 71 20.86 12.35 -9.47
CA THR A 71 19.85 12.81 -8.52
C THR A 71 18.77 13.64 -9.21
N LEU A 72 17.56 13.64 -8.65
CA LEU A 72 16.44 14.48 -9.06
C LEU A 72 15.88 15.18 -7.81
N ARG A 73 15.89 16.52 -7.79
CA ARG A 73 15.22 17.29 -6.74
C ARG A 73 13.85 17.74 -7.21
N PHE A 74 12.81 17.12 -6.67
CA PHE A 74 11.42 17.51 -6.90
C PHE A 74 11.00 18.58 -5.87
N ALA A 75 10.61 19.76 -6.34
CA ALA A 75 10.24 20.87 -5.48
C ALA A 75 8.78 20.76 -5.03
N LEU A 76 8.52 20.99 -3.74
CA LEU A 76 7.18 20.96 -3.17
C LEU A 76 6.74 22.38 -2.72
N PRO A 77 5.43 22.61 -2.63
CA PRO A 77 4.85 23.77 -1.96
C PRO A 77 5.49 24.09 -0.60
N GLY A 78 5.54 25.38 -0.26
CA GLY A 78 6.06 25.85 1.03
C GLY A 78 7.58 25.76 1.20
N GLY A 79 8.34 25.38 0.16
CA GLY A 79 9.81 25.28 0.21
C GLY A 79 10.33 23.89 0.58
N ALA A 80 9.44 22.92 0.81
CA ALA A 80 9.79 21.52 0.93
C ALA A 80 10.31 20.95 -0.39
N ALA A 81 10.95 19.78 -0.36
CA ALA A 81 11.37 19.05 -1.56
C ALA A 81 11.52 17.55 -1.27
N ILE A 82 11.56 16.73 -2.32
CA ILE A 82 12.06 15.35 -2.24
C ILE A 82 13.30 15.25 -3.13
N LEU A 83 14.40 14.76 -2.57
CA LEU A 83 15.62 14.44 -3.32
C LEU A 83 15.66 12.94 -3.58
N TYR A 84 15.47 12.57 -4.84
CA TYR A 84 15.65 11.22 -5.34
C TYR A 84 17.11 11.02 -5.77
N SER A 85 17.61 9.81 -5.54
CA SER A 85 18.99 9.40 -5.80
C SER A 85 19.05 7.89 -6.00
N GLU A 86 20.21 7.36 -6.40
CA GLU A 86 20.39 5.92 -6.65
C GLU A 86 19.39 5.39 -7.70
N ALA A 87 19.41 6.00 -8.89
CA ALA A 87 18.58 5.57 -10.02
C ALA A 87 18.76 4.07 -10.31
N ALA A 88 17.66 3.33 -10.46
CA ALA A 88 17.73 1.90 -10.75
C ALA A 88 18.42 1.63 -12.10
N ASN A 89 18.09 2.46 -13.10
CA ASN A 89 18.79 2.53 -14.38
C ASN A 89 19.17 4.01 -14.70
N PRO A 90 20.45 4.39 -14.55
CA PRO A 90 20.92 5.75 -14.85
C PRO A 90 20.85 6.17 -16.32
N GLN A 91 20.52 5.27 -17.25
CA GLN A 91 20.34 5.58 -18.67
C GLN A 91 18.90 6.02 -19.02
N ASP A 92 17.91 5.68 -18.20
CA ASP A 92 16.52 6.03 -18.50
C ASP A 92 16.30 7.55 -18.41
N PRO A 93 15.47 8.15 -19.29
CA PRO A 93 15.11 9.56 -19.20
C PRO A 93 14.57 9.92 -17.81
N LEU A 94 14.92 11.10 -17.28
CA LEU A 94 14.49 11.51 -15.92
C LEU A 94 12.98 11.33 -15.64
N PRO A 95 12.03 11.57 -16.58
CA PRO A 95 10.60 11.35 -16.35
C PRO A 95 10.14 9.88 -16.34
N GLN A 96 11.04 8.93 -16.62
CA GLN A 96 10.78 7.48 -16.67
C GLN A 96 11.66 6.71 -15.67
N ARG A 97 12.60 7.40 -15.03
CA ARG A 97 13.64 6.82 -14.20
C ARG A 97 13.10 6.53 -12.81
N THR A 98 13.20 5.27 -12.37
CA THR A 98 12.91 4.86 -10.99
C THR A 98 14.11 5.04 -10.07
N TRP A 99 13.86 5.16 -8.76
CA TRP A 99 14.87 5.57 -7.77
C TRP A 99 14.85 4.69 -6.52
N LYS A 100 16.03 4.27 -6.04
CA LYS A 100 16.19 3.39 -4.87
C LYS A 100 16.30 4.15 -3.54
N ARG A 101 16.43 5.47 -3.59
CA ARG A 101 16.58 6.33 -2.40
C ARG A 101 15.87 7.66 -2.57
N ALA A 102 15.08 8.05 -1.58
CA ALA A 102 14.47 9.38 -1.50
C ALA A 102 14.59 9.97 -0.10
N VAL A 103 14.96 11.25 -0.04
CA VAL A 103 15.06 12.03 1.18
C VAL A 103 14.09 13.20 1.09
N PHE A 104 13.17 13.31 2.04
CA PHE A 104 12.29 14.46 2.17
C PHE A 104 13.06 15.61 2.84
N TYR A 105 12.87 16.82 2.35
CA TYR A 105 13.39 18.07 2.89
C TYR A 105 12.22 18.93 3.33
N LEU A 106 12.16 19.24 4.63
CA LEU A 106 11.20 20.15 5.22
C LEU A 106 11.60 21.62 4.97
N PRO A 107 10.65 22.58 5.04
CA PRO A 107 10.95 24.00 4.84
C PRO A 107 11.93 24.61 5.85
N ASP A 108 12.07 24.01 7.03
CA ASP A 108 13.01 24.41 8.09
C ASP A 108 14.42 23.84 7.90
N GLY A 109 14.66 23.07 6.83
CA GLY A 109 15.91 22.39 6.54
C GLY A 109 16.05 21.02 7.18
N GLY A 110 15.07 20.56 7.97
CA GLY A 110 15.01 19.20 8.48
C GLY A 110 14.87 18.17 7.36
N THR A 111 15.42 16.97 7.55
CA THR A 111 15.36 15.89 6.56
C THR A 111 15.04 14.54 7.18
N PHE A 112 14.43 13.65 6.41
CA PHE A 112 14.24 12.24 6.75
C PHE A 112 14.21 11.38 5.48
N GLY A 113 14.49 10.09 5.61
CA GLY A 113 14.36 9.14 4.51
C GLY A 113 12.89 8.79 4.28
N LEU A 114 12.43 8.90 3.03
CA LEU A 114 11.21 8.21 2.60
C LEU A 114 11.52 6.75 2.27
N LEU A 115 12.68 6.51 1.62
CA LEU A 115 13.22 5.18 1.34
C LEU A 115 14.76 5.16 1.40
N PRO A 116 15.37 4.09 1.95
CA PRO A 116 14.70 3.03 2.73
C PRO A 116 14.05 3.60 4.00
N ARG A 117 13.06 2.91 4.57
CA ARG A 117 12.48 3.33 5.85
C ARG A 117 13.50 3.15 6.97
N ALA A 118 13.22 3.76 8.12
CA ALA A 118 14.00 3.51 9.33
C ALA A 118 14.01 2.00 9.64
N GLY A 119 15.21 1.41 9.76
CA GLY A 119 15.40 -0.01 10.05
C GLY A 119 15.35 -0.98 8.87
N GLU A 120 15.07 -0.53 7.64
CA GLU A 120 15.03 -1.40 6.46
C GLU A 120 16.39 -1.46 5.73
N PRO A 121 16.97 -2.67 5.52
CA PRO A 121 18.15 -2.82 4.68
C PRO A 121 17.77 -2.69 3.20
N ASN A 122 18.44 -1.81 2.46
CA ASN A 122 18.30 -1.66 1.00
C ASN A 122 18.97 -2.83 0.20
N GLU A 123 19.22 -3.96 0.85
CA GLU A 123 19.95 -5.10 0.28
C GLU A 123 19.07 -5.85 -0.74
N GLY A 124 19.44 -5.73 -2.02
CA GLY A 124 18.74 -6.33 -3.16
C GLY A 124 18.15 -5.31 -4.14
N GLY A 125 17.94 -4.06 -3.73
CA GLY A 125 17.30 -3.04 -4.58
C GLY A 125 15.83 -3.35 -4.90
N ALA A 126 15.17 -4.10 -4.00
CA ALA A 126 13.77 -4.51 -4.05
C ALA A 126 12.81 -3.33 -4.26
N THR A 127 12.99 -2.24 -3.50
CA THR A 127 12.09 -1.10 -3.53
C THR A 127 12.55 -0.02 -4.51
N GLN A 128 11.66 0.45 -5.36
CA GLN A 128 11.92 1.49 -6.35
C GLN A 128 10.77 2.51 -6.36
N MET A 129 11.06 3.81 -6.32
CA MET A 129 10.03 4.85 -6.51
C MET A 129 9.86 5.23 -7.96
N GLU A 130 8.61 5.45 -8.36
CA GLU A 130 8.30 6.16 -9.59
C GLU A 130 8.81 7.62 -9.54
N PRO A 131 9.18 8.21 -10.69
CA PRO A 131 9.52 9.63 -10.76
C PRO A 131 8.28 10.50 -10.49
N PRO A 132 8.34 11.48 -9.58
CA PRO A 132 7.21 12.34 -9.27
C PRO A 132 6.88 13.30 -10.41
N ASN A 133 5.62 13.68 -10.50
CA ASN A 133 5.12 14.74 -11.37
C ASN A 133 4.17 15.68 -10.61
N ASP A 134 3.88 16.85 -11.16
CA ASP A 134 3.00 17.84 -10.53
C ASP A 134 1.58 17.30 -10.23
N GLY A 135 1.13 16.30 -10.98
CA GLY A 135 -0.14 15.59 -10.76
C GLY A 135 -0.15 14.66 -9.55
N ASN A 136 1.01 14.40 -8.91
CA ASN A 136 1.07 13.75 -7.60
C ASN A 136 0.74 14.70 -6.45
N ILE A 137 0.84 16.02 -6.66
CA ILE A 137 0.57 17.05 -5.63
C ILE A 137 -0.93 17.37 -5.60
N SER A 138 -1.51 17.38 -4.41
CA SER A 138 -2.92 17.79 -4.22
C SER A 138 -3.18 19.23 -4.71
N PRO A 139 -4.38 19.52 -5.25
CA PRO A 139 -4.76 20.89 -5.60
C PRO A 139 -4.73 21.88 -4.42
N SER A 140 -4.87 21.41 -3.17
CA SER A 140 -4.71 22.21 -1.96
C SER A 140 -3.26 22.53 -1.62
N ARG A 141 -2.30 21.82 -2.22
CA ARG A 141 -0.85 21.91 -1.97
C ARG A 141 -0.42 21.47 -0.57
N GLU A 142 -1.28 20.71 0.12
CA GLU A 142 -1.02 20.19 1.47
C GLU A 142 -0.46 18.76 1.47
N TYR A 143 -0.74 17.99 0.41
CA TYR A 143 -0.37 16.57 0.27
C TYR A 143 0.32 16.25 -1.06
N ILE A 144 1.16 15.21 -1.05
CA ILE A 144 1.72 14.54 -2.23
C ILE A 144 1.57 13.02 -2.10
N VAL A 145 1.27 12.33 -3.21
CA VAL A 145 1.35 10.87 -3.29
C VAL A 145 2.70 10.44 -3.88
N VAL A 146 3.43 9.59 -3.18
CA VAL A 146 4.66 8.94 -3.64
C VAL A 146 4.35 7.48 -3.97
N ALA A 147 4.45 7.11 -5.24
CA ALA A 147 4.30 5.72 -5.68
C ALA A 147 5.65 4.98 -5.60
N ARG A 148 5.61 3.71 -5.21
CA ARG A 148 6.77 2.82 -5.18
C ARG A 148 6.36 1.38 -5.49
N ASP A 149 7.30 0.63 -6.04
CA ASP A 149 7.19 -0.78 -6.36
C ASP A 149 8.11 -1.56 -5.42
N GLU A 150 7.62 -2.62 -4.81
CA GLU A 150 8.37 -3.51 -3.91
C GLU A 150 8.51 -4.91 -4.53
N GLN A 151 9.71 -5.23 -4.99
CA GLN A 151 10.05 -6.50 -5.64
C GLN A 151 10.63 -7.49 -4.63
N GLY A 152 9.88 -8.55 -4.33
CA GLY A 152 10.28 -9.62 -3.42
C GLY A 152 10.35 -10.98 -4.09
N ALA A 153 11.36 -11.78 -3.77
CA ALA A 153 11.36 -13.20 -4.12
C ALA A 153 10.42 -13.95 -3.16
N VAL A 154 9.36 -14.54 -3.70
CA VAL A 154 8.46 -15.43 -2.95
C VAL A 154 8.78 -16.87 -3.33
N SER A 155 9.11 -17.69 -2.33
CA SER A 155 9.36 -19.11 -2.55
C SER A 155 8.06 -19.83 -2.91
N ALA A 156 8.03 -20.44 -4.10
CA ALA A 156 6.96 -21.34 -4.54
C ALA A 156 7.05 -22.74 -3.91
N GLY A 157 7.95 -22.94 -2.94
CA GLY A 157 8.16 -24.19 -2.21
C GLY A 157 9.49 -24.88 -2.54
N PRO A 158 9.86 -25.94 -1.79
CA PRO A 158 11.16 -26.59 -1.92
C PRO A 158 11.42 -27.15 -3.33
N GLY A 159 12.50 -26.72 -3.96
CA GLY A 159 12.91 -27.17 -5.30
C GLY A 159 12.12 -26.55 -6.46
N GLN A 160 11.17 -25.65 -6.19
CA GLN A 160 10.59 -24.78 -7.21
C GLN A 160 11.44 -23.51 -7.37
N PRO A 161 11.48 -22.88 -8.55
CA PRO A 161 12.09 -21.57 -8.71
C PRO A 161 11.32 -20.52 -7.88
N GLU A 162 12.04 -19.60 -7.25
CA GLU A 162 11.44 -18.45 -6.59
C GLU A 162 10.73 -17.57 -7.63
N SER A 163 9.50 -17.14 -7.32
CA SER A 163 8.79 -16.17 -8.13
C SER A 163 9.07 -14.76 -7.60
N VAL A 164 9.71 -13.91 -8.41
CA VAL A 164 9.76 -12.48 -8.11
C VAL A 164 8.34 -11.93 -8.28
N LEU A 165 7.75 -11.50 -7.17
CA LEU A 165 6.51 -10.73 -7.16
C LEU A 165 6.86 -9.26 -7.02
N ASP A 166 6.00 -8.42 -7.59
CA ASP A 166 6.06 -6.97 -7.46
C ASP A 166 4.75 -6.49 -6.83
N ARG A 167 4.82 -5.53 -5.90
CA ARG A 167 3.65 -4.92 -5.26
C ARG A 167 3.77 -3.41 -5.31
N GLU A 168 2.83 -2.78 -6.02
CA GLU A 168 2.68 -1.32 -6.09
C GLU A 168 2.11 -0.78 -4.77
N TYR A 169 2.81 0.18 -4.16
CA TYR A 169 2.40 0.95 -2.99
C TYR A 169 2.28 2.45 -3.30
N CYS A 170 1.38 3.13 -2.61
CA CYS A 170 1.25 4.58 -2.65
C CYS A 170 1.22 5.19 -1.25
N SER A 171 2.25 5.95 -0.92
CA SER A 171 2.36 6.70 0.33
C SER A 171 1.76 8.10 0.16
N MET A 172 0.77 8.44 0.99
CA MET A 172 0.23 9.79 1.07
C MET A 172 1.01 10.60 2.10
N VAL A 173 1.62 11.72 1.71
CA VAL A 173 2.51 12.52 2.58
C VAL A 173 1.97 13.94 2.75
N GLU A 174 1.74 14.35 3.99
CA GLU A 174 1.45 15.75 4.36
C GLU A 174 2.74 16.59 4.22
N ILE A 175 2.76 17.49 3.23
CA ILE A 175 3.96 18.23 2.80
C ILE A 175 4.54 19.10 3.92
N ARG A 176 3.69 19.65 4.79
CA ARG A 176 4.10 20.55 5.88
C ARG A 176 4.89 19.85 6.98
N THR A 177 4.55 18.60 7.28
CA THR A 177 5.05 17.85 8.45
C THR A 177 5.96 16.70 8.06
N GLY A 178 5.84 16.20 6.82
CA GLY A 178 6.43 14.94 6.40
C GLY A 178 5.72 13.70 6.97
N CYS A 179 4.52 13.86 7.55
CA CYS A 179 3.72 12.74 8.00
C CYS A 179 3.22 11.93 6.80
N ILE A 180 3.56 10.64 6.76
CA ILE A 180 2.92 9.67 5.87
C ILE A 180 1.57 9.32 6.52
N THR A 181 0.48 9.85 5.96
CA THR A 181 -0.89 9.71 6.51
C THR A 181 -1.55 8.40 6.14
N ALA A 182 -1.09 7.73 5.09
CA ALA A 182 -1.50 6.40 4.70
C ALA A 182 -0.42 5.80 3.81
N ASP A 183 -0.32 4.49 3.82
CA ASP A 183 0.51 3.73 2.90
C ASP A 183 -0.29 2.54 2.39
N GLN A 184 -0.73 2.61 1.13
CA GLN A 184 -1.77 1.75 0.60
C GLN A 184 -1.32 1.00 -0.65
N THR A 185 -2.05 -0.02 -1.07
CA THR A 185 -1.75 -0.84 -2.27
C THR A 185 -3.00 -1.07 -3.13
N GLY A 186 -2.83 -1.52 -4.37
CA GLY A 186 -3.95 -1.90 -5.24
C GLY A 186 -4.73 -0.72 -5.81
N GLU A 187 -6.04 -0.91 -6.06
CA GLU A 187 -6.85 0.04 -6.86
C GLU A 187 -6.86 1.49 -6.32
N ILE A 188 -6.72 1.69 -5.01
CA ILE A 188 -6.71 3.03 -4.42
C ILE A 188 -5.52 3.87 -4.89
N CYS A 189 -4.38 3.25 -5.24
CA CYS A 189 -3.23 3.95 -5.81
C CYS A 189 -3.50 4.48 -7.23
N GLY A 190 -4.45 3.87 -7.95
CA GLY A 190 -4.87 4.31 -9.28
C GLY A 190 -5.87 5.47 -9.31
N ALA A 191 -6.44 5.89 -8.16
CA ALA A 191 -7.63 6.74 -8.12
C ALA A 191 -7.38 8.21 -8.54
N GLY A 192 -6.29 8.83 -8.06
CA GLY A 192 -5.90 10.20 -8.43
C GLY A 192 -6.64 11.33 -7.71
N TRP A 193 -6.08 12.54 -7.79
CA TRP A 193 -6.71 13.76 -7.27
C TRP A 193 -7.89 14.21 -8.14
N ARG A 194 -9.02 14.54 -7.52
CA ARG A 194 -10.20 15.03 -8.24
C ARG A 194 -10.06 16.48 -8.68
N VAL A 195 -10.28 16.72 -9.98
CA VAL A 195 -10.28 18.07 -10.58
C VAL A 195 -11.32 18.96 -9.90
N GLY A 196 -10.91 20.17 -9.52
CA GLY A 196 -11.77 21.17 -8.87
C GLY A 196 -11.96 20.97 -7.36
N GLN A 197 -11.49 19.86 -6.80
CA GLN A 197 -11.54 19.59 -5.36
C GLN A 197 -10.18 19.88 -4.70
N ARG A 198 -10.19 20.38 -3.46
CA ARG A 198 -8.96 20.80 -2.78
C ARG A 198 -8.06 19.61 -2.43
N ALA A 199 -8.57 18.68 -1.63
CA ALA A 199 -7.84 17.52 -1.14
C ALA A 199 -8.78 16.30 -1.14
N GLN A 200 -9.17 15.87 -2.35
CA GLN A 200 -10.01 14.68 -2.54
C GLN A 200 -9.29 13.71 -3.48
N TRP A 201 -8.96 12.53 -2.96
CA TRP A 201 -8.33 11.42 -3.63
C TRP A 201 -9.37 10.34 -3.91
N GLY A 202 -9.69 10.09 -5.19
CA GLY A 202 -10.74 9.13 -5.54
C GLY A 202 -12.10 9.47 -4.92
N THR A 203 -12.81 8.48 -4.38
CA THR A 203 -14.09 8.68 -3.68
C THR A 203 -13.92 9.37 -2.32
N ASP A 204 -15.04 9.69 -1.65
CA ASP A 204 -15.00 10.27 -0.30
C ASP A 204 -14.43 9.26 0.72
N GLU A 205 -14.73 7.96 0.55
CA GLU A 205 -14.19 6.87 1.36
C GLU A 205 -12.68 6.68 1.13
N GLN A 206 -12.22 6.70 -0.13
CA GLN A 206 -10.79 6.64 -0.47
C GLN A 206 -10.04 7.87 0.06
N THR A 207 -10.68 9.03 0.07
CA THR A 207 -10.13 10.26 0.68
C THR A 207 -10.04 10.15 2.20
N ASP A 208 -11.06 9.58 2.86
CA ASP A 208 -11.06 9.37 4.30
C ASP A 208 -9.96 8.38 4.72
N LEU A 209 -9.80 7.28 3.95
CA LEU A 209 -8.73 6.30 4.12
C LEU A 209 -7.35 6.96 4.03
N MET A 210 -7.05 7.58 2.88
CA MET A 210 -5.70 8.12 2.58
C MET A 210 -5.29 9.33 3.44
N LEU A 211 -6.24 10.15 3.90
CA LEU A 211 -5.93 11.43 4.58
C LEU A 211 -6.20 11.42 6.09
N LYS A 212 -7.02 10.50 6.62
CA LYS A 212 -7.54 10.61 7.99
C LYS A 212 -7.57 9.30 8.78
N SER A 213 -8.28 8.27 8.30
CA SER A 213 -8.46 6.97 8.98
C SER A 213 -7.11 6.36 9.32
N ASP A 214 -6.24 6.31 8.32
CA ASP A 214 -4.99 5.57 8.40
C ASP A 214 -3.86 6.42 8.98
N ARG A 215 -4.13 7.70 9.30
CA ARG A 215 -3.14 8.61 9.86
C ARG A 215 -2.60 8.05 11.18
N PRO A 216 -1.30 7.77 11.28
CA PRO A 216 -0.70 7.26 12.51
C PRO A 216 -0.96 8.22 13.69
N SER A 217 -1.33 7.65 14.84
CA SER A 217 -1.46 8.40 16.09
C SER A 217 -1.05 7.53 17.27
N ALA A 218 -0.46 8.14 18.30
CA ALA A 218 0.03 7.41 19.46
C ALA A 218 -1.11 6.66 20.15
N ARG A 219 -2.33 7.24 20.15
CA ARG A 219 -3.51 6.59 20.73
C ARG A 219 -3.94 5.33 19.98
N ARG A 220 -3.92 5.34 18.64
CA ARG A 220 -4.20 4.15 17.81
C ARG A 220 -3.13 3.07 18.05
N GLN A 221 -1.87 3.46 18.00
CA GLN A 221 -0.71 2.59 18.20
C GLN A 221 -0.67 1.94 19.58
N LEU A 222 -0.84 2.70 20.67
CA LEU A 222 -0.98 2.11 22.00
C LEU A 222 -2.24 1.23 22.10
N GLY A 223 -3.31 1.56 21.38
CA GLY A 223 -4.50 0.71 21.29
C GLY A 223 -4.16 -0.69 20.76
N PHE A 224 -3.50 -0.77 19.61
CA PHE A 224 -3.03 -2.03 19.02
C PHE A 224 -2.12 -2.82 19.97
N ILE A 225 -1.07 -2.19 20.51
CA ILE A 225 -0.15 -2.79 21.49
C ILE A 225 -0.90 -3.32 22.71
N SER A 226 -1.82 -2.53 23.28
CA SER A 226 -2.63 -2.91 24.45
C SER A 226 -3.59 -4.07 24.15
N THR A 227 -3.83 -4.39 22.88
CA THR A 227 -4.65 -5.53 22.45
C THR A 227 -3.84 -6.77 22.08
N GLY A 228 -2.52 -6.71 22.24
CA GLY A 228 -1.60 -7.84 22.08
C GLY A 228 -0.87 -7.91 20.73
N GLN A 229 -1.01 -6.90 19.86
CA GLN A 229 -0.17 -6.81 18.66
C GLN A 229 1.27 -6.43 19.05
N PRO A 230 2.32 -7.00 18.41
CA PRO A 230 3.71 -6.66 18.74
C PRO A 230 4.02 -5.21 18.39
N ALA A 231 4.65 -4.50 19.33
CA ALA A 231 4.97 -3.08 19.19
C ALA A 231 5.90 -2.81 18.00
N GLU A 232 6.83 -3.72 17.70
CA GLU A 232 7.74 -3.59 16.57
C GLU A 232 7.03 -3.68 15.20
N LEU A 233 5.96 -4.47 15.10
CA LEU A 233 5.21 -4.62 13.84
C LEU A 233 4.30 -3.42 13.60
N THR A 234 3.41 -3.13 14.55
CA THR A 234 2.39 -2.06 14.36
C THR A 234 3.00 -0.67 14.15
N ILE A 235 4.19 -0.41 14.71
CA ILE A 235 4.95 0.83 14.48
C ILE A 235 5.62 0.81 13.10
N ARG A 236 6.19 -0.31 12.66
CA ARG A 236 6.82 -0.43 11.33
C ARG A 236 5.80 -0.33 10.20
N ASP A 237 4.63 -0.93 10.39
CA ASP A 237 3.56 -0.94 9.39
C ASP A 237 3.01 0.50 9.16
N ASP A 238 2.92 1.33 10.22
CA ASP A 238 2.66 2.78 10.15
C ASP A 238 3.90 3.62 9.74
N SER A 239 4.91 2.99 9.10
CA SER A 239 6.15 3.60 8.58
C SER A 239 7.17 4.12 9.62
N GLY A 240 7.24 3.52 10.81
CA GLY A 240 8.26 3.78 11.84
C GLY A 240 7.84 4.79 12.92
N ALA A 241 8.55 4.80 14.06
CA ALA A 241 8.21 5.73 15.13
C ALA A 241 8.56 7.18 14.78
N ASP A 242 9.52 7.40 13.88
CA ASP A 242 9.80 8.73 13.33
C ASP A 242 8.61 9.29 12.53
N ASN A 243 7.90 8.44 11.78
CA ASN A 243 6.66 8.84 11.11
C ASN A 243 5.53 9.12 12.11
N LEU A 244 5.35 8.25 13.10
CA LEU A 244 4.39 8.47 14.19
C LEU A 244 4.60 9.83 14.88
N LEU A 245 5.86 10.18 15.17
CA LEU A 245 6.26 11.45 15.78
C LEU A 245 6.05 12.67 14.86
N ARG A 246 6.01 12.50 13.53
CA ARG A 246 5.59 13.55 12.57
C ARG A 246 4.07 13.67 12.49
N CYS A 247 3.36 12.56 12.58
CA CYS A 247 1.90 12.50 12.41
C CYS A 247 1.10 12.96 13.63
N ASP A 248 1.56 12.62 14.84
CA ASP A 248 0.96 12.98 16.14
C ASP A 248 2.06 13.45 17.13
N PRO A 249 2.68 14.63 16.95
CA PRO A 249 3.86 15.04 17.71
C PRO A 249 3.67 15.04 19.24
N PRO A 250 4.72 14.79 20.04
CA PRO A 250 4.61 14.77 21.50
C PRO A 250 4.06 16.07 22.11
N SER A 251 2.95 15.93 22.82
CA SER A 251 2.19 16.99 23.48
C SER A 251 1.86 16.57 24.91
N PRO A 252 1.39 17.50 25.79
CA PRO A 252 0.93 17.12 27.12
C PRO A 252 -0.15 16.03 27.13
N ALA A 253 -0.98 15.94 26.08
CA ALA A 253 -2.10 15.00 25.98
C ALA A 253 -1.69 13.57 25.57
N ASN A 254 -0.64 13.41 24.75
CA ASN A 254 -0.17 12.09 24.26
C ASN A 254 1.19 11.65 24.88
N ARG A 255 1.86 12.50 25.67
CA ARG A 255 3.17 12.22 26.30
C ARG A 255 3.21 10.89 27.07
N GLU A 256 2.17 10.56 27.83
CA GLU A 256 2.14 9.31 28.60
C GLU A 256 1.89 8.09 27.71
N ILE A 257 1.12 8.27 26.62
CA ILE A 257 0.91 7.25 25.60
C ILE A 257 2.25 6.89 24.95
N TYR A 258 3.04 7.89 24.56
CA TYR A 258 4.38 7.71 24.01
C TYR A 258 5.36 7.00 24.95
N ARG A 259 5.31 7.25 26.27
CA ARG A 259 6.13 6.49 27.23
C ARG A 259 5.81 5.00 27.19
N LYS A 260 4.51 4.65 27.18
CA LYS A 260 4.05 3.26 27.11
C LYS A 260 4.46 2.58 25.80
N ILE A 261 4.38 3.28 24.67
CA ILE A 261 4.87 2.79 23.37
C ILE A 261 6.39 2.54 23.42
N ALA A 262 7.18 3.51 23.92
CA ALA A 262 8.64 3.36 24.03
C ALA A 262 9.03 2.18 24.92
N THR A 263 8.35 1.98 26.06
CA THR A 263 8.56 0.81 26.93
C THR A 263 8.21 -0.50 26.24
N ALA A 264 7.12 -0.54 25.46
CA ALA A 264 6.73 -1.74 24.72
C ALA A 264 7.71 -2.09 23.60
N LEU A 265 8.22 -1.09 22.87
CA LEU A 265 9.27 -1.25 21.86
C LEU A 265 10.59 -1.75 22.47
N ASP A 266 11.01 -1.17 23.59
CA ASP A 266 12.24 -1.57 24.29
C ASP A 266 12.15 -3.02 24.80
N ALA A 267 10.99 -3.41 25.36
CA ALA A 267 10.70 -4.78 25.77
C ALA A 267 10.62 -5.78 24.60
N ALA A 268 10.30 -5.32 23.40
CA ALA A 268 10.31 -6.13 22.17
C ALA A 268 11.69 -6.26 21.51
N GLY A 269 12.69 -5.47 21.96
CA GLY A 269 14.03 -5.38 21.36
C GLY A 269 14.17 -4.29 20.29
N ALA A 270 13.13 -3.49 20.03
CA ALA A 270 13.15 -2.37 19.09
C ALA A 270 13.77 -1.11 19.73
N HIS A 271 15.00 -1.25 20.22
CA HIS A 271 15.67 -0.25 21.06
C HIS A 271 15.90 1.11 20.36
N ASP A 272 16.10 1.13 19.04
CA ASP A 272 16.34 2.37 18.31
C ASP A 272 15.04 3.19 18.12
N GLU A 273 13.92 2.54 17.82
CA GLU A 273 12.58 3.15 17.79
C GLU A 273 12.18 3.67 19.18
N ALA A 274 12.42 2.89 20.23
CA ALA A 274 12.21 3.31 21.62
C ALA A 274 13.06 4.56 21.97
N ARG A 275 14.32 4.60 21.51
CA ARG A 275 15.23 5.74 21.72
C ARG A 275 14.79 6.98 20.95
N LEU A 276 14.26 6.84 19.72
CA LEU A 276 13.68 7.95 18.95
C LEU A 276 12.53 8.62 19.71
N ILE A 277 11.59 7.83 20.23
CA ILE A 277 10.48 8.34 21.05
C ILE A 277 11.00 9.00 22.33
N ALA A 278 11.91 8.35 23.05
CA ALA A 278 12.47 8.89 24.30
C ALA A 278 13.17 10.25 24.09
N ASN A 279 13.96 10.38 23.02
CA ASN A 279 14.63 11.63 22.64
C ASN A 279 13.62 12.74 22.29
N SER A 280 12.56 12.41 21.55
CA SER A 280 11.50 13.36 21.19
C SER A 280 10.72 13.86 22.43
N LEU A 281 10.42 12.95 23.38
CA LEU A 281 9.81 13.31 24.66
C LEU A 281 10.71 14.22 25.51
N ALA A 282 12.03 14.01 25.49
CA ALA A 282 13.00 14.85 26.17
C ALA A 282 13.09 16.26 25.55
N LYS A 283 13.13 16.35 24.21
CA LYS A 283 13.11 17.64 23.50
C LYS A 283 11.83 18.42 23.80
N ALA A 284 10.67 17.79 23.67
CA ALA A 284 9.38 18.41 24.02
C ALA A 284 9.27 18.81 25.50
N LYS A 285 10.07 18.22 26.41
CA LYS A 285 10.17 18.69 27.80
C LYS A 285 11.01 19.97 27.91
N SER A 286 12.07 20.11 27.13
CA SER A 286 12.86 21.35 27.04
C SER A 286 11.99 22.51 26.54
N ASP A 287 11.22 22.28 25.47
CA ASP A 287 10.37 23.30 24.86
C ASP A 287 9.22 23.72 25.80
N LEU A 288 8.66 22.78 26.57
CA LEU A 288 7.62 23.06 27.57
C LEU A 288 8.16 23.68 28.88
N LEU A 289 9.46 23.60 29.18
CA LEU A 289 10.05 24.36 30.29
C LEU A 289 10.14 25.87 30.00
N GLY A 290 9.90 26.29 28.75
CA GLY A 290 9.68 27.69 28.36
C GLY A 290 8.23 28.18 28.49
N ALA A 291 7.26 27.32 28.83
CA ALA A 291 5.83 27.68 28.89
C ALA A 291 5.11 27.01 30.07
N SER A 292 4.75 27.80 31.08
CA SER A 292 4.05 27.35 32.29
C SER A 292 2.64 26.82 31.99
N ALA A 293 2.26 25.73 32.66
CA ALA A 293 0.95 25.09 32.54
C ALA A 293 0.38 24.71 33.92
N PRO A 294 -0.95 24.73 34.11
CA PRO A 294 -1.61 24.12 35.27
C PRO A 294 -2.34 22.79 34.93
N VAL A 295 -1.94 21.75 35.67
CA VAL A 295 -2.72 20.66 36.31
C VAL A 295 -3.83 19.92 35.53
N THR A 296 -3.72 18.58 35.56
CA THR A 296 -4.74 17.58 35.15
C THR A 296 -5.31 16.85 36.38
N VAL A 297 -6.50 16.25 36.27
CA VAL A 297 -7.05 15.25 37.23
C VAL A 297 -7.58 14.03 36.47
N GLU A 298 -7.60 12.87 37.14
CA GLU A 298 -7.60 11.49 36.62
C GLU A 298 -8.82 10.68 37.14
N SER A 299 -9.22 9.58 36.45
CA SER A 299 -9.79 8.36 37.09
C SER A 299 -10.11 7.22 36.08
N GLU A 300 -9.99 5.96 36.55
CA GLU A 300 -10.45 4.70 35.93
C GLU A 300 -11.85 4.27 36.49
N HIS A 301 -12.43 3.05 36.39
CA HIS A 301 -12.02 1.70 35.93
C HIS A 301 -13.26 0.79 35.64
N GLY A 302 -13.15 -0.35 34.93
CA GLY A 302 -14.18 -1.43 34.99
C GLY A 302 -14.16 -2.54 33.92
N LYS A 303 -14.28 -3.82 34.32
CA LYS A 303 -14.28 -5.05 33.47
C LYS A 303 -15.50 -5.95 33.74
N GLY A 304 -15.89 -6.79 32.78
CA GLY A 304 -16.75 -7.97 32.99
C GLY A 304 -16.88 -8.85 31.73
N SER A 305 -16.84 -10.18 31.86
CA SER A 305 -16.98 -11.13 30.74
C SER A 305 -17.61 -12.45 31.20
N ALA A 306 -18.36 -13.12 30.32
CA ALA A 306 -18.97 -14.44 30.53
C ALA A 306 -19.09 -15.23 29.21
N THR A 307 -19.05 -16.56 29.29
CA THR A 307 -18.88 -17.48 28.14
C THR A 307 -20.06 -18.44 27.98
N VAL A 308 -20.44 -18.77 26.74
CA VAL A 308 -21.55 -19.69 26.38
C VAL A 308 -21.13 -20.58 25.17
N PRO A 309 -21.60 -21.85 25.03
CA PRO A 309 -20.95 -22.84 24.15
C PRO A 309 -21.19 -22.71 22.63
N MET A 310 -20.41 -23.51 21.89
CA MET A 310 -20.22 -23.48 20.43
C MET A 310 -21.01 -24.61 19.72
N LEU A 311 -21.43 -24.37 18.48
CA LEU A 311 -22.03 -25.37 17.57
C LEU A 311 -21.26 -25.39 16.23
N PRO A 312 -21.12 -26.55 15.55
CA PRO A 312 -20.30 -26.70 14.35
C PRO A 312 -20.96 -26.17 13.07
N PHE A 313 -20.11 -25.89 12.07
CA PHE A 313 -20.44 -25.20 10.82
C PHE A 313 -20.80 -26.20 9.70
N TRP A 314 -22.02 -26.13 9.15
CA TRP A 314 -22.46 -26.92 7.99
C TRP A 314 -23.11 -25.99 6.96
N GLY A 315 -22.43 -25.73 5.85
CA GLY A 315 -22.94 -24.98 4.70
C GLY A 315 -23.34 -25.92 3.55
N ALA A 316 -24.27 -25.49 2.69
CA ALA A 316 -24.66 -26.26 1.51
C ALA A 316 -23.91 -25.76 0.28
N THR A 317 -23.15 -26.65 -0.36
CA THR A 317 -22.45 -26.38 -1.63
C THR A 317 -23.44 -26.39 -2.79
N LEU A 318 -23.41 -25.37 -3.64
CA LEU A 318 -24.20 -25.29 -4.87
C LEU A 318 -23.37 -25.72 -6.09
N ALA A 319 -24.05 -26.09 -7.17
CA ALA A 319 -23.41 -26.36 -8.45
C ALA A 319 -22.69 -25.10 -8.95
N GLY A 320 -21.38 -25.22 -9.22
CA GLY A 320 -20.49 -24.10 -9.56
C GLY A 320 -19.41 -23.79 -8.52
N GLY A 321 -19.49 -24.36 -7.31
CA GLY A 321 -18.52 -24.12 -6.23
C GLY A 321 -18.92 -22.99 -5.28
N ASP A 322 -20.09 -22.38 -5.49
CA ASP A 322 -20.69 -21.41 -4.58
C ASP A 322 -21.11 -22.04 -3.26
N VAL A 323 -20.91 -21.30 -2.17
CA VAL A 323 -21.34 -21.70 -0.82
C VAL A 323 -22.54 -20.86 -0.39
N SER A 324 -23.64 -21.52 -0.01
CA SER A 324 -24.84 -20.84 0.49
C SER A 324 -25.02 -21.07 2.00
N LEU A 325 -25.10 -19.98 2.75
CA LEU A 325 -25.19 -19.95 4.21
C LEU A 325 -26.52 -19.31 4.63
N SER A 326 -27.36 -20.05 5.35
CA SER A 326 -28.69 -19.56 5.75
C SER A 326 -28.59 -18.37 6.71
N ALA A 327 -29.16 -17.23 6.32
CA ALA A 327 -29.18 -16.00 7.09
C ALA A 327 -30.51 -15.79 7.84
N LYS A 328 -31.18 -16.90 8.19
CA LYS A 328 -32.48 -16.91 8.90
C LYS A 328 -32.50 -16.13 10.23
N GLN A 329 -31.32 -15.87 10.81
CA GLN A 329 -31.13 -15.08 12.02
C GLN A 329 -31.33 -13.57 11.80
N ILE A 330 -31.11 -13.07 10.57
CA ILE A 330 -31.39 -11.68 10.17
C ILE A 330 -32.77 -11.61 9.49
N ARG A 331 -33.04 -12.51 8.53
CA ARG A 331 -34.32 -12.55 7.80
C ARG A 331 -34.65 -13.98 7.36
N PRO A 332 -35.84 -14.52 7.73
CA PRO A 332 -36.30 -15.80 7.22
C PRO A 332 -36.38 -15.83 5.69
N GLY A 333 -35.98 -16.95 5.08
CA GLY A 333 -35.99 -17.11 3.63
C GLY A 333 -34.86 -16.40 2.88
N CYS A 334 -33.81 -15.94 3.59
CA CYS A 334 -32.62 -15.33 3.01
C CYS A 334 -31.33 -16.09 3.37
N SER A 335 -30.32 -15.96 2.52
CA SER A 335 -28.99 -16.55 2.65
C SER A 335 -27.90 -15.60 2.16
N VAL A 336 -26.70 -15.77 2.71
CA VAL A 336 -25.45 -15.25 2.13
C VAL A 336 -24.92 -16.29 1.15
N VAL A 337 -24.67 -15.87 -0.09
CA VAL A 337 -24.05 -16.68 -1.14
C VAL A 337 -22.65 -16.14 -1.40
N ILE A 338 -21.66 -17.02 -1.32
CA ILE A 338 -20.23 -16.71 -1.49
C ILE A 338 -19.78 -17.32 -2.81
N HIS A 339 -19.35 -16.46 -3.74
CA HIS A 339 -18.88 -16.83 -5.09
C HIS A 339 -17.37 -16.61 -5.21
N LYS A 340 -16.69 -17.43 -6.03
CA LYS A 340 -15.26 -17.28 -6.36
C LYS A 340 -15.09 -16.37 -7.58
N ALA A 341 -14.73 -15.11 -7.39
CA ALA A 341 -14.47 -14.17 -8.49
C ALA A 341 -12.96 -14.13 -8.82
N TYR A 342 -12.59 -13.89 -10.08
CA TYR A 342 -11.19 -13.70 -10.45
C TYR A 342 -10.95 -12.24 -10.85
N PRO A 343 -9.88 -11.59 -10.34
CA PRO A 343 -9.54 -10.22 -10.73
C PRO A 343 -9.35 -10.04 -12.24
N ALA A 344 -9.62 -8.84 -12.74
CA ALA A 344 -9.56 -8.54 -14.17
C ALA A 344 -8.14 -8.76 -14.74
N GLY A 345 -8.00 -9.74 -15.64
CA GLY A 345 -6.73 -10.11 -16.27
C GLY A 345 -6.06 -11.37 -15.69
N ILE A 346 -6.61 -11.96 -14.62
CA ILE A 346 -6.23 -13.29 -14.16
C ILE A 346 -6.98 -14.33 -15.00
N ASP A 347 -6.26 -15.19 -15.74
CA ASP A 347 -6.86 -16.38 -16.35
C ASP A 347 -7.01 -17.47 -15.27
N PRO A 348 -8.24 -17.94 -14.96
CA PRO A 348 -8.47 -18.96 -13.93
C PRO A 348 -7.83 -20.33 -14.27
N ASN A 349 -7.45 -20.56 -15.53
CA ASN A 349 -6.75 -21.77 -15.96
C ASN A 349 -5.23 -21.68 -15.73
N VAL A 350 -4.69 -20.47 -15.55
CA VAL A 350 -3.24 -20.21 -15.38
C VAL A 350 -2.89 -19.95 -13.91
N ASN A 351 -3.73 -19.18 -13.20
CA ASN A 351 -3.51 -18.87 -11.78
C ASN A 351 -4.80 -19.10 -10.98
N ALA A 352 -5.13 -20.37 -10.74
CA ALA A 352 -6.34 -20.77 -10.01
C ALA A 352 -6.31 -20.43 -8.51
N THR A 353 -5.14 -20.08 -7.95
CA THR A 353 -4.91 -19.82 -6.53
C THR A 353 -5.14 -18.36 -6.13
N VAL A 354 -5.12 -17.40 -7.06
CA VAL A 354 -5.44 -15.98 -6.81
C VAL A 354 -6.86 -15.67 -7.26
N PHE A 355 -7.73 -15.31 -6.32
CA PHE A 355 -9.16 -15.05 -6.56
C PHE A 355 -9.78 -14.32 -5.38
N ASP A 356 -10.85 -13.57 -5.61
CA ASP A 356 -11.62 -12.91 -4.57
C ASP A 356 -12.83 -13.77 -4.14
N ARG A 357 -13.35 -13.47 -2.94
CA ARG A 357 -14.64 -13.99 -2.47
C ARG A 357 -15.67 -12.88 -2.53
N GLN A 358 -16.56 -12.95 -3.52
CA GLN A 358 -17.69 -12.03 -3.61
C GLN A 358 -18.84 -12.53 -2.73
N LEU A 359 -19.33 -11.69 -1.83
CA LEU A 359 -20.47 -11.99 -0.97
C LEU A 359 -21.72 -11.30 -1.50
N SER A 360 -22.80 -12.07 -1.60
CA SER A 360 -24.10 -11.58 -2.03
C SER A 360 -25.22 -12.09 -1.13
N TRP A 361 -26.28 -11.29 -1.03
CA TRP A 361 -27.45 -11.52 -0.22
C TRP A 361 -28.62 -11.92 -1.13
N LYS A 362 -29.18 -13.11 -0.90
CA LYS A 362 -30.26 -13.66 -1.73
C LYS A 362 -31.43 -14.07 -0.86
N CYS A 363 -32.63 -13.56 -1.18
CA CYS A 363 -33.88 -13.99 -0.56
C CYS A 363 -34.79 -14.67 -1.59
N ASN A 364 -35.69 -15.54 -1.11
CA ASN A 364 -36.69 -16.18 -1.96
C ASN A 364 -37.55 -15.13 -2.70
N GLY A 365 -37.57 -15.19 -4.04
CA GLY A 365 -38.34 -14.28 -4.89
C GLY A 365 -37.86 -12.83 -4.94
N ALA A 366 -36.66 -12.53 -4.43
CA ALA A 366 -36.05 -11.20 -4.47
C ALA A 366 -34.80 -11.18 -5.36
N GLU A 367 -34.41 -9.98 -5.80
CA GLU A 367 -33.14 -9.73 -6.46
C GLU A 367 -31.95 -10.03 -5.54
N VAL A 368 -30.81 -10.37 -6.12
CA VAL A 368 -29.54 -10.60 -5.40
C VAL A 368 -28.89 -9.25 -5.13
N VAL A 369 -28.61 -8.96 -3.86
CA VAL A 369 -28.00 -7.70 -3.43
C VAL A 369 -26.51 -7.96 -3.10
N PRO A 370 -25.55 -7.18 -3.61
CA PRO A 370 -24.15 -7.32 -3.22
C PRO A 370 -23.96 -6.94 -1.74
N ILE A 371 -23.15 -7.72 -1.02
CA ILE A 371 -22.75 -7.42 0.38
C ILE A 371 -21.38 -6.71 0.38
N GLY A 372 -20.43 -7.28 -0.36
CA GLY A 372 -19.04 -6.83 -0.43
C GLY A 372 -18.15 -7.90 -1.07
N THR A 373 -16.86 -7.63 -1.13
CA THR A 373 -15.83 -8.55 -1.65
C THR A 373 -14.73 -8.71 -0.59
N ILE A 374 -14.19 -9.91 -0.45
CA ILE A 374 -12.95 -10.17 0.30
C ILE A 374 -11.89 -10.48 -0.75
N GLU A 375 -10.93 -9.57 -0.88
CA GLU A 375 -9.94 -9.55 -1.96
C GLU A 375 -8.79 -10.55 -1.75
N ALA A 376 -8.14 -10.96 -2.82
CA ALA A 376 -6.94 -11.79 -2.76
C ALA A 376 -5.73 -11.03 -2.17
N GLU A 377 -5.02 -11.64 -1.22
CA GLU A 377 -3.79 -11.11 -0.62
C GLU A 377 -2.64 -12.09 -0.95
N GLY A 378 -2.19 -12.08 -2.20
CA GLY A 378 -1.21 -13.05 -2.74
C GLY A 378 -1.78 -14.46 -2.99
N SER A 379 -2.78 -14.89 -2.22
CA SER A 379 -3.63 -16.05 -2.47
C SER A 379 -5.12 -15.67 -2.32
N GLY A 380 -6.03 -16.53 -2.77
CA GLY A 380 -7.46 -16.28 -2.65
C GLY A 380 -8.04 -16.70 -1.29
N PRO A 381 -8.97 -15.94 -0.69
CA PRO A 381 -9.40 -16.17 0.67
C PRO A 381 -10.26 -17.42 0.84
N GLU A 382 -10.04 -18.11 1.96
CA GLU A 382 -10.94 -19.09 2.54
C GLU A 382 -11.84 -18.43 3.58
N ILE A 383 -13.16 -18.59 3.45
CA ILE A 383 -14.10 -18.09 4.45
C ILE A 383 -14.24 -19.13 5.56
N VAL A 384 -13.56 -18.89 6.69
CA VAL A 384 -13.49 -19.79 7.85
C VAL A 384 -14.83 -19.86 8.57
N THR A 385 -15.48 -18.71 8.75
CA THR A 385 -16.82 -18.66 9.35
C THR A 385 -17.56 -17.40 8.93
N VAL A 386 -18.88 -17.52 8.78
CA VAL A 386 -19.81 -16.38 8.72
C VAL A 386 -20.82 -16.55 9.85
N PHE A 387 -21.07 -15.49 10.61
CA PHE A 387 -22.14 -15.48 11.59
C PHE A 387 -22.86 -14.13 11.62
N TYR A 388 -24.05 -14.15 12.22
CA TYR A 388 -24.99 -13.03 12.17
C TYR A 388 -25.22 -12.44 13.56
N ARG A 389 -25.47 -11.14 13.60
CA ARG A 389 -25.75 -10.40 14.84
C ARG A 389 -26.70 -9.23 14.54
N GLN A 390 -27.94 -9.31 15.00
CA GLN A 390 -28.99 -8.31 14.68
C GLN A 390 -29.11 -8.07 13.17
N ASN A 391 -28.57 -6.95 12.66
CA ASN A 391 -28.55 -6.56 11.25
C ASN A 391 -27.15 -6.69 10.62
N GLU A 392 -26.20 -7.34 11.28
CA GLU A 392 -24.80 -7.43 10.88
C GLU A 392 -24.42 -8.85 10.47
N ILE A 393 -23.62 -8.94 9.40
CA ILE A 393 -22.97 -10.15 8.91
C ILE A 393 -21.49 -9.98 9.23
N ILE A 394 -20.91 -10.93 9.96
CA ILE A 394 -19.48 -10.94 10.31
C ILE A 394 -18.83 -12.16 9.67
N VAL A 395 -17.73 -11.92 8.97
CA VAL A 395 -17.00 -12.85 8.12
C VAL A 395 -15.58 -12.95 8.64
N LEU A 396 -15.11 -14.16 8.95
CA LEU A 396 -13.69 -14.42 9.15
C LEU A 396 -13.14 -15.03 7.87
N ALA A 397 -12.20 -14.33 7.25
CA ALA A 397 -11.43 -14.81 6.12
C ALA A 397 -10.03 -15.25 6.57
N ARG A 398 -9.46 -16.20 5.82
CA ARG A 398 -8.12 -16.75 6.00
C ARG A 398 -7.42 -16.84 4.66
N TRP A 399 -6.16 -16.42 4.61
CA TRP A 399 -5.27 -16.57 3.47
C TRP A 399 -4.14 -17.50 3.90
N PRO A 400 -4.16 -18.79 3.49
CA PRO A 400 -3.11 -19.72 3.85
C PRO A 400 -1.81 -19.36 3.15
N SER A 401 -0.71 -19.33 3.90
CA SER A 401 0.66 -19.12 3.43
C SER A 401 1.52 -20.33 3.78
N ASP A 402 1.24 -21.45 3.10
CA ASP A 402 1.94 -22.73 3.23
C ASP A 402 3.25 -22.75 2.40
N SER A 403 4.07 -21.69 2.46
CA SER A 403 5.40 -21.71 1.82
C SER A 403 6.42 -22.38 2.73
N ALA A 404 6.61 -23.69 2.53
CA ALA A 404 7.61 -24.48 3.27
C ALA A 404 9.08 -24.04 3.03
N GLY A 405 9.32 -23.08 2.12
CA GLY A 405 10.63 -22.53 1.79
C GLY A 405 10.85 -21.07 2.22
N ALA A 406 9.90 -20.44 2.91
CA ALA A 406 10.04 -19.08 3.42
C ALA A 406 10.20 -19.06 4.96
N ASP A 407 10.89 -18.04 5.49
CA ASP A 407 10.98 -17.77 6.94
C ASP A 407 9.66 -17.25 7.55
N PHE A 408 8.61 -17.17 6.73
CA PHE A 408 7.22 -17.01 7.12
C PHE A 408 6.42 -18.27 6.76
N GLN A 409 5.82 -18.93 7.76
CA GLN A 409 4.88 -20.04 7.58
C GLN A 409 3.65 -19.81 8.45
N GLY A 410 2.48 -19.61 7.84
CA GLY A 410 1.30 -19.27 8.63
C GLY A 410 0.06 -18.87 7.84
N ASP A 411 -1.02 -18.69 8.57
CA ASP A 411 -2.29 -18.19 8.09
C ASP A 411 -2.39 -16.68 8.39
N PHE A 412 -2.72 -15.88 7.38
CA PHE A 412 -3.21 -14.51 7.60
C PHE A 412 -4.73 -14.54 7.76
N TYR A 413 -5.26 -13.74 8.68
CA TYR A 413 -6.69 -13.67 9.01
C TYR A 413 -7.18 -12.22 9.06
N ARG A 414 -8.41 -12.00 8.60
CA ARG A 414 -9.13 -10.71 8.69
C ARG A 414 -10.59 -10.95 9.08
N VAL A 415 -11.13 -10.08 9.93
CA VAL A 415 -12.53 -10.10 10.34
C VAL A 415 -13.25 -8.93 9.68
N ASP A 416 -14.08 -9.23 8.69
CA ASP A 416 -14.85 -8.22 7.96
C ASP A 416 -16.31 -8.21 8.41
N ALA A 417 -16.88 -7.01 8.57
CA ALA A 417 -18.24 -6.83 9.08
C ALA A 417 -19.08 -5.95 8.15
N PHE A 418 -20.30 -6.37 7.87
CA PHE A 418 -21.23 -5.71 6.97
C PHE A 418 -22.60 -5.51 7.64
N ARG A 419 -23.08 -4.27 7.68
CA ARG A 419 -24.38 -3.92 8.26
C ARG A 419 -25.43 -3.78 7.16
N LEU A 420 -26.56 -4.46 7.36
CA LEU A 420 -27.77 -4.31 6.57
C LEU A 420 -28.43 -2.97 6.89
N GLU A 421 -28.59 -2.15 5.85
CA GLU A 421 -29.38 -0.93 5.87
C GLU A 421 -30.63 -1.11 5.00
N ARG A 422 -31.72 -0.43 5.38
CA ARG A 422 -32.96 -0.38 4.58
C ARG A 422 -33.41 1.05 4.40
N THR A 423 -33.29 1.54 3.17
CA THR A 423 -33.63 2.91 2.79
C THR A 423 -34.63 2.83 1.65
N ASN A 424 -35.79 3.51 1.77
CA ASN A 424 -36.83 3.54 0.72
C ASN A 424 -37.24 2.15 0.19
N ASN A 425 -37.35 1.16 1.08
CA ASN A 425 -37.60 -0.26 0.78
C ASN A 425 -36.50 -1.01 -0.01
N GLN A 426 -35.42 -0.33 -0.41
CA GLN A 426 -34.21 -0.95 -0.94
C GLN A 426 -33.39 -1.54 0.22
N THR A 427 -32.78 -2.71 -0.04
CA THR A 427 -31.86 -3.40 0.88
C THR A 427 -30.44 -3.12 0.39
N THR A 428 -29.58 -2.60 1.26
CA THR A 428 -28.16 -2.32 0.96
C THR A 428 -27.29 -2.78 2.11
N PHE A 429 -26.02 -3.08 1.84
CA PHE A 429 -25.03 -3.38 2.87
C PHE A 429 -23.96 -2.30 2.88
N ARG A 430 -23.46 -1.95 4.07
CA ARG A 430 -22.25 -1.14 4.24
C ARG A 430 -21.24 -1.92 5.06
N ALA A 431 -19.96 -1.80 4.72
CA ALA A 431 -18.89 -2.22 5.61
C ALA A 431 -18.99 -1.48 6.96
N VAL A 432 -18.48 -2.09 8.02
CA VAL A 432 -18.40 -1.51 9.37
C VAL A 432 -16.93 -1.47 9.80
N PRO A 433 -16.13 -0.48 9.31
CA PRO A 433 -14.69 -0.44 9.58
C PRO A 433 -14.36 -0.46 11.07
N ALA A 434 -15.18 0.17 11.91
CA ALA A 434 -15.01 0.14 13.37
C ALA A 434 -15.00 -1.27 13.98
N ILE A 435 -15.66 -2.26 13.36
CA ILE A 435 -15.57 -3.66 13.77
C ILE A 435 -14.30 -4.28 13.19
N THR A 436 -14.05 -4.17 11.87
CA THR A 436 -12.85 -4.72 11.21
C THR A 436 -11.55 -4.28 11.92
N HIS A 437 -11.39 -2.98 12.15
CA HIS A 437 -10.22 -2.37 12.79
C HIS A 437 -10.07 -2.78 14.27
N ALA A 438 -11.14 -3.23 14.94
CA ALA A 438 -11.10 -3.64 16.34
C ALA A 438 -10.57 -5.08 16.57
N PHE A 439 -10.53 -5.86 15.48
CA PHE A 439 -9.80 -7.12 15.40
C PHE A 439 -8.37 -6.90 14.88
N GLY A 440 -8.23 -6.00 13.92
CA GLY A 440 -7.00 -5.82 13.16
C GLY A 440 -6.73 -7.01 12.24
N ASP A 441 -5.73 -6.83 11.39
CA ASP A 441 -5.20 -7.90 10.56
C ASP A 441 -4.26 -8.80 11.38
N GLY A 442 -4.28 -10.09 11.05
CA GLY A 442 -3.89 -11.12 11.99
C GLY A 442 -3.05 -12.25 11.42
N TYR A 443 -1.75 -12.27 11.71
CA TYR A 443 -0.88 -13.39 11.33
C TYR A 443 -0.80 -14.45 12.43
N ASP A 444 -0.99 -15.72 12.05
CA ASP A 444 -0.78 -16.88 12.91
C ASP A 444 0.19 -17.86 12.27
N GLY A 445 1.34 -18.09 12.89
CA GLY A 445 2.41 -18.83 12.24
C GLY A 445 3.76 -18.65 12.90
N VAL A 446 4.81 -18.73 12.10
CA VAL A 446 6.18 -18.35 12.47
C VAL A 446 6.58 -17.19 11.57
N LEU A 447 7.02 -16.08 12.17
CA LEU A 447 7.54 -14.91 11.48
C LEU A 447 8.91 -14.58 12.09
N ASN A 448 9.97 -14.57 11.27
CA ASN A 448 11.35 -14.33 11.71
C ASN A 448 11.76 -15.26 12.89
N GLY A 449 11.36 -16.53 12.83
CA GLY A 449 11.60 -17.52 13.88
C GLY A 449 10.78 -17.35 15.18
N LYS A 450 10.06 -16.23 15.37
CA LYS A 450 9.12 -16.04 16.49
C LYS A 450 7.76 -16.65 16.12
N ARG A 451 7.15 -17.41 17.04
CA ARG A 451 5.80 -17.91 16.84
C ARG A 451 4.77 -16.80 17.12
N MET A 452 4.03 -16.44 16.08
CA MET A 452 2.91 -15.51 16.11
C MET A 452 1.59 -16.28 16.30
N ALA A 453 0.66 -15.72 17.06
CA ALA A 453 -0.64 -16.34 17.29
C ALA A 453 -1.78 -15.32 17.15
N PHE A 454 -2.67 -15.54 16.17
CA PHE A 454 -3.87 -14.73 16.03
C PHE A 454 -4.99 -15.31 16.91
N PRO A 455 -5.54 -14.53 17.87
CA PRO A 455 -6.49 -15.08 18.84
C PRO A 455 -7.91 -15.28 18.28
N TYR A 456 -8.25 -14.72 17.12
CA TYR A 456 -9.64 -14.61 16.64
C TYR A 456 -9.99 -15.60 15.50
N LYS A 457 -9.61 -16.86 15.64
CA LYS A 457 -9.74 -17.89 14.58
C LYS A 457 -11.14 -18.48 14.37
N ASN A 458 -12.14 -18.09 15.17
CA ASN A 458 -13.49 -18.66 15.08
C ASN A 458 -14.57 -17.72 15.65
N ALA A 459 -15.83 -18.02 15.34
CA ALA A 459 -16.98 -17.21 15.77
C ALA A 459 -17.08 -17.02 17.29
N ALA A 460 -16.62 -17.98 18.11
CA ALA A 460 -16.67 -17.83 19.57
C ALA A 460 -15.63 -16.79 20.05
N SER A 461 -14.39 -16.86 19.56
CA SER A 461 -13.34 -15.87 19.85
C SER A 461 -13.71 -14.46 19.39
N ILE A 462 -14.32 -14.33 18.21
CA ILE A 462 -14.78 -13.04 17.67
C ILE A 462 -15.92 -12.46 18.52
N ARG A 463 -16.93 -13.28 18.87
CA ARG A 463 -18.05 -12.84 19.74
C ARG A 463 -17.58 -12.41 21.13
N ALA A 464 -16.64 -13.13 21.73
CA ALA A 464 -16.08 -12.78 23.03
C ALA A 464 -15.39 -11.41 23.00
N ARG A 465 -14.67 -11.11 21.90
CA ARG A 465 -14.03 -9.81 21.66
C ARG A 465 -15.04 -8.68 21.43
N LEU A 466 -16.08 -8.88 20.61
CA LEU A 466 -17.14 -7.89 20.42
C LEU A 466 -17.81 -7.53 21.75
N ALA A 467 -18.18 -8.53 22.54
CA ALA A 467 -18.78 -8.34 23.86
C ALA A 467 -17.84 -7.58 24.81
N ALA A 468 -16.54 -7.86 24.80
CA ALA A 468 -15.54 -7.15 25.61
C ALA A 468 -15.33 -5.69 25.19
N LEU A 469 -15.67 -5.33 23.95
CA LEU A 469 -15.62 -3.96 23.42
C LEU A 469 -16.94 -3.20 23.56
N GLY A 470 -18.01 -3.87 24.02
CA GLY A 470 -19.37 -3.32 24.03
C GLY A 470 -19.96 -3.09 22.64
N LEU A 471 -19.39 -3.73 21.60
CA LEU A 471 -19.81 -3.62 20.20
C LEU A 471 -20.96 -4.56 19.87
#